data_AF-A0A353RDG8-F1
#
_entry.id   AF-A0A353RDG8-F1
#
_cell.length_a   1.000
_cell.length_b   1.000
_cell.length_c   1.000
_cell.angle_alpha   90.00
_cell.angle_beta   90.00
_cell.angle_gamma   90.00
#
_symmetry.space_group_name_H-M   'P 1'
#
loop_
_entity.id
_entity.type
_entity.pdbx_description
1 polymer ?
#
loop_
_entity_poly.entity_id
_entity_poly.type
_entity_poly.pdbx_seq_one_letter_code
_entity_poly.pdbx_strand_id
1 'polypeptide(L)' 'MSVIGAFIMPHPPVIIPSVGKGEEKRVEKTVRAYRKAAREIAQLKPETIVVTSPHAVLYADYL' A
#
# COMPACT_ATOMS: atom_id res chain seq x y z
N MET A 1 -5.17 7.54 21.72
CA MET A 1 -5.08 7.10 20.30
C MET A 1 -5.19 5.60 20.25
N SER A 2 -6.03 5.05 19.37
CA SER A 2 -6.17 3.60 19.15
C SER A 2 -5.94 3.26 17.68
N VAL A 3 -5.52 2.03 17.41
CA VAL A 3 -5.45 1.50 16.04
C VAL A 3 -6.87 1.08 15.64
N ILE A 4 -7.44 1.75 14.65
CA ILE A 4 -8.82 1.53 14.18
C ILE A 4 -8.92 0.61 12.95
N GLY A 5 -7.77 0.20 12.40
CA GLY A 5 -7.71 -0.70 11.24
C GLY A 5 -6.27 -1.12 10.94
N ALA A 6 -6.13 -2.30 10.33
CA ALA A 6 -4.85 -2.83 9.88
C ALA A 6 -5.04 -3.52 8.52
N PHE A 7 -4.14 -3.26 7.58
CA PHE A 7 -4.23 -3.75 6.21
C PHE A 7 -2.87 -4.30 5.77
N ILE A 8 -2.86 -5.53 5.29
CA ILE A 8 -1.68 -6.18 4.72
C ILE A 8 -1.96 -6.56 3.26
N MET A 9 -1.04 -6.23 2.37
CA MET A 9 -1.18 -6.52 0.95
C MET A 9 0.19 -6.64 0.29
N PRO A 10 0.35 -7.52 -0.71
CA PRO A 10 1.57 -7.57 -1.51
C PRO A 10 1.67 -6.28 -2.34
N HIS A 11 2.86 -5.68 -2.41
CA HIS A 11 3.12 -4.43 -3.12
C HIS A 11 4.04 -4.56 -4.35
N PRO A 12 3.74 -5.44 -5.34
CA PRO A 12 4.65 -5.65 -6.45
C PRO A 12 4.67 -4.41 -7.36
N PRO A 13 5.85 -3.91 -7.79
CA PRO A 13 5.96 -2.71 -8.63
C PRO A 13 5.11 -2.76 -9.90
N VAL A 14 4.88 -3.96 -10.45
CA VAL A 14 4.07 -4.22 -11.65
C VAL A 14 2.62 -3.73 -11.55
N ILE A 15 2.08 -3.44 -10.34
CA ILE A 15 0.74 -2.84 -10.21
C ILE A 15 0.67 -1.41 -10.79
N ILE A 16 1.82 -0.73 -10.93
CA ILE A 16 1.89 0.64 -11.43
C ILE A 16 1.96 0.58 -12.97
N PRO A 17 1.02 1.19 -13.72
CA PRO A 17 0.98 1.07 -15.18
C PRO A 17 2.28 1.51 -15.88
N SER A 18 2.96 2.53 -15.38
CA SER A 18 4.25 2.99 -15.94
C SER A 18 5.39 1.98 -15.75
N VAL A 19 5.28 1.09 -14.76
CA VAL A 19 6.23 -0.01 -14.50
C VAL A 19 5.80 -1.28 -15.24
N GLY A 20 4.53 -1.66 -15.13
CA GLY A 20 3.98 -2.90 -15.67
C GLY A 20 3.75 -2.90 -17.19
N LYS A 21 3.52 -1.73 -17.81
CA LYS A 21 3.34 -1.59 -19.27
C LYS A 21 2.32 -2.57 -19.89
N GLY A 22 1.25 -2.88 -19.16
CA GLY A 22 0.20 -3.84 -19.55
C GLY A 22 0.21 -5.12 -18.71
N GLU A 23 1.33 -5.45 -18.07
CA GLU A 23 1.46 -6.64 -17.21
C GLU A 23 0.70 -6.51 -15.89
N GLU A 24 0.26 -5.31 -15.49
CA GLU A 24 -0.60 -5.10 -14.33
C GLU A 24 -1.91 -5.90 -14.43
N LYS A 25 -2.35 -6.23 -15.65
CA LYS A 25 -3.51 -7.10 -15.91
C LYS A 25 -3.36 -8.49 -15.31
N ARG A 26 -2.13 -9.02 -15.22
CA ARG A 26 -1.85 -10.33 -14.62
C ARG A 26 -2.05 -10.32 -13.10
N VAL A 27 -1.95 -9.16 -12.48
CA VAL A 27 -2.14 -8.95 -11.04
C VAL A 27 -3.42 -8.18 -10.72
N GLU A 28 -4.44 -8.25 -11.59
CA GLU A 28 -5.69 -7.51 -11.44
C GLU A 28 -6.38 -7.77 -10.09
N LYS A 29 -6.29 -9.00 -9.56
CA LYS A 29 -6.82 -9.34 -8.23
C LYS A 29 -6.16 -8.49 -7.13
N THR A 30 -4.84 -8.28 -7.20
CA THR A 30 -4.09 -7.42 -6.29
C THR A 30 -4.53 -5.96 -6.44
N VAL A 31 -4.67 -5.47 -7.67
CA VAL A 31 -5.16 -4.10 -7.94
C VAL A 31 -6.55 -3.88 -7.35
N ARG A 32 -7.46 -4.84 -7.50
CA ARG A 32 -8.81 -4.78 -6.91
C ARG A 32 -8.76 -4.81 -5.37
N ALA A 33 -7.87 -5.61 -4.78
CA ALA A 33 -7.66 -5.65 -3.33
C ALA A 33 -7.17 -4.29 -2.79
N TYR A 34 -6.19 -3.66 -3.46
CA TYR A 34 -5.76 -2.29 -3.15
C TYR A 34 -6.91 -1.30 -3.17
N ARG A 35 -7.74 -1.32 -4.23
CA ARG A 35 -8.90 -0.42 -4.34
C ARG A 35 -9.94 -0.67 -3.25
N LYS A 36 -10.13 -1.92 -2.82
CA LYS A 36 -11.01 -2.25 -1.70
C LYS A 36 -10.47 -1.69 -0.39
N ALA A 37 -9.21 -1.95 -0.07
CA ALA A 37 -8.57 -1.42 1.14
C ALA A 37 -8.61 0.12 1.17
N ALA A 38 -8.33 0.78 0.04
CA ALA A 38 -8.41 2.23 -0.05
C ALA A 38 -9.81 2.78 0.28
N ARG A 39 -10.88 2.11 -0.18
CA ARG A 39 -12.26 2.49 0.16
C ARG A 39 -12.56 2.30 1.65
N GLU A 40 -12.11 1.18 2.24
CA GLU A 40 -12.31 0.90 3.66
C GLU A 40 -11.55 1.92 4.53
N ILE A 41 -10.30 2.23 4.21
CA ILE A 41 -9.50 3.27 4.88
C ILE A 41 -10.20 4.63 4.79
N ALA A 42 -10.72 5.00 3.61
CA ALA A 42 -11.43 6.26 3.43
C ALA A 42 -12.74 6.34 4.27
N GLN A 43 -13.42 5.22 4.48
CA GLN A 43 -14.60 5.15 5.35
C GLN A 43 -14.24 5.26 6.84
N LEU A 44 -13.11 4.69 7.25
CA LEU A 44 -12.60 4.79 8.62
C LEU A 44 -12.16 6.21 8.98
N LYS A 45 -11.83 7.05 7.97
CA LYS A 45 -11.38 8.45 8.15
C LYS A 45 -10.30 8.59 9.24
N PRO A 46 -9.19 7.82 9.19
CA PRO A 46 -8.14 7.93 10.18
C PRO A 46 -7.47 9.31 10.11
N GLU A 47 -7.12 9.87 11.26
CA GLU A 47 -6.32 11.10 11.34
C GLU A 47 -4.85 10.84 10.97
N THR A 48 -4.39 9.59 11.05
CA THR A 48 -3.00 9.20 10.79
C THR A 48 -2.95 7.80 10.17
N ILE A 49 -2.12 7.64 9.13
CA ILE A 49 -1.79 6.34 8.53
C ILE A 49 -0.32 6.07 8.77
N VAL A 50 -0.02 4.94 9.43
CA VAL A 50 1.35 4.44 9.59
C VAL A 50 1.65 3.45 8.47
N VAL A 51 2.64 3.76 7.64
CA VAL A 51 3.09 2.88 6.56
C VAL A 51 4.40 2.22 6.95
N THR A 52 4.43 0.89 6.98
CA THR A 52 5.65 0.12 7.18
C THR A 52 6.06 -0.53 5.86
N SER A 53 7.34 -0.43 5.51
CA SER A 53 7.88 -1.00 4.26
C SER A 53 9.30 -1.49 4.48
N PRO A 54 9.66 -2.70 4.00
CA PRO A 54 11.05 -3.16 4.04
C PRO A 54 11.98 -2.39 3.08
N HIS A 55 11.41 -1.58 2.18
CA HIS A 55 12.14 -0.74 1.23
C HIS A 55 12.16 0.75 1.65
N ALA A 56 11.72 1.07 2.87
CA ALA A 56 11.92 2.43 3.38
C ALA A 56 13.42 2.71 3.42
N VAL A 57 13.84 3.89 2.95
CA VAL A 57 15.22 4.34 3.14
C VAL A 57 15.38 4.57 4.64
N LEU A 58 15.98 3.59 5.31
CA LEU A 58 16.37 3.70 6.71
C LEU A 58 17.80 4.22 6.69
N TYR A 59 17.98 5.50 7.00
CA TYR A 59 19.31 6.02 7.33
C TYR A 59 19.67 5.43 8.70
N ALA A 60 20.70 4.59 8.74
CA ALA A 60 21.17 3.96 9.97
C ALA A 60 21.71 5.00 10.97
N ASP A 61 22.26 6.11 10.46
CA ASP A 61 23.06 7.04 11.27
C ASP A 61 22.66 8.49 10.98
N TYR A 62 21.90 9.09 11.89
CA TYR A 62 21.88 10.54 12.07
C TYR A 62 22.84 10.82 13.24
N LEU A 63 24.06 11.27 12.94
CA LEU A 63 24.95 11.88 13.94
C LEU A 63 24.50 13.31 14.21
#